data_AF-A0A511JET7-F1
#
_entry.id   AF-A0A511JET7-F1
#
_cell.length_a   1.000
_cell.length_b   1.000
_cell.length_c   1.000
_cell.angle_alpha   90.00
_cell.angle_beta   90.00
_cell.angle_gamma   90.00
#
_symmetry.space_group_name_H-M   'P 1'
#
loop_
_entity.id
_entity.type
_entity.pdbx_description
1 polymer ?
#
loop_
_entity_poly.entity_id
_entity_poly.type
_entity_poly.pdbx_seq_one_letter_code
_entity_poly.pdbx_strand_id
1 'polypeptide(L)'
;MTGSEMKPFARDDVKAVLARFGIDSAFRVPDVDPSEEIIVLRAADFEVIDPDKVALAIMTVLPNVKVWVIQEHVAWQVEEL
;
A
#
# COMPACT_ATOMS: atom_id res chain seq x y z
N MET A 1 6.31 -19.77 2.27
CA MET A 1 6.41 -19.58 0.80
C MET A 1 6.73 -18.13 0.59
N THR A 2 7.76 -17.81 -0.19
CA THR A 2 8.34 -16.46 -0.29
C THR A 2 7.41 -15.54 -1.08
N GLY A 3 6.85 -14.51 -0.42
CA GLY A 3 6.05 -13.48 -1.06
C GLY A 3 6.76 -12.88 -2.26
N SER A 4 6.05 -12.75 -3.38
CA SER A 4 6.57 -12.12 -4.58
C SER A 4 6.92 -10.66 -4.27
N GLU A 5 8.22 -10.37 -4.15
CA GLU A 5 8.73 -9.01 -4.07
C GLU A 5 8.30 -8.23 -5.31
N MET A 6 7.67 -7.08 -5.11
CA MET A 6 7.31 -6.18 -6.20
C MET A 6 8.58 -5.81 -6.98
N LYS A 7 8.51 -5.82 -8.32
CA LYS A 7 9.65 -5.41 -9.16
C LYS A 7 10.11 -3.99 -8.74
N PRO A 8 11.43 -3.70 -8.70
CA PRO A 8 11.94 -2.41 -8.25
C PRO A 8 11.28 -1.19 -8.91
N PHE A 9 11.01 -1.26 -10.22
CA PHE A 9 10.34 -0.20 -10.96
C PHE A 9 8.92 0.09 -10.47
N ALA A 10 8.12 -0.96 -10.29
CA ALA A 10 6.76 -0.84 -9.75
C ALA A 10 6.77 -0.25 -8.33
N ARG A 11 7.78 -0.59 -7.52
CA ARG A 11 7.95 -0.02 -6.17
C ARG A 11 8.22 1.49 -6.23
N ASP A 12 9.04 1.96 -7.17
CA ASP A 12 9.36 3.37 -7.30
C ASP A 12 8.20 4.17 -7.91
N ASP A 13 7.43 3.59 -8.82
CA ASP A 13 6.20 4.19 -9.35
C ASP A 13 5.14 4.36 -8.25
N VAL A 14 4.91 3.34 -7.42
CA VAL A 14 3.99 3.41 -6.27
C VAL A 14 4.43 4.48 -5.28
N LYS A 15 5.72 4.55 -4.94
CA LYS A 15 6.25 5.62 -4.07
C LYS A 15 6.04 7.00 -4.67
N ALA A 16 6.27 7.15 -5.98
CA ALA A 16 6.07 8.42 -6.67
C ALA A 16 4.59 8.84 -6.65
N VAL A 17 3.66 7.89 -6.74
CA VAL A 17 2.22 8.15 -6.56
C VAL A 17 1.94 8.62 -5.13
N LEU A 18 2.38 7.87 -4.11
CA LEU A 18 2.15 8.20 -2.70
C LEU A 18 2.69 9.59 -2.32
N ALA A 19 3.88 9.95 -2.82
CA ALA A 19 4.48 11.26 -2.60
C ALA A 19 3.62 12.43 -3.14
N ARG A 20 2.82 12.23 -4.19
CA ARG A 20 1.89 13.27 -4.71
C ARG A 20 0.74 13.56 -3.75
N PHE A 21 0.42 12.61 -2.87
CA PHE A 21 -0.57 12.76 -1.81
C PHE A 21 0.05 13.22 -0.48
N GLY A 22 1.36 13.52 -0.45
CA GLY A 22 2.07 13.88 0.78
C GLY A 22 2.33 12.70 1.72
N ILE A 23 2.13 11.48 1.26
CA ILE A 23 2.36 10.25 2.05
C ILE A 23 3.83 9.87 1.90
N ASP A 24 4.59 10.00 2.99
CA ASP A 24 6.00 9.62 3.05
C ASP A 24 6.23 8.24 3.68
N SER A 25 5.22 7.70 4.37
CA SER A 25 5.26 6.41 5.05
C SER A 25 4.10 5.52 4.63
N ALA A 26 4.42 4.39 4.00
CA ALA A 26 3.46 3.38 3.62
C ALA A 26 4.11 1.99 3.72
N PHE A 27 3.34 1.01 4.19
CA PHE A 27 3.80 -0.36 4.35
C PHE A 27 3.01 -1.27 3.42
N ARG A 28 3.69 -2.26 2.84
CA ARG A 28 3.07 -3.31 2.07
C ARG A 28 2.79 -4.50 2.98
N VAL A 29 1.60 -5.08 2.88
CA VAL A 29 1.29 -6.32 3.59
C VAL A 29 2.00 -7.50 2.90
N PRO A 30 2.82 -8.29 3.61
CA PRO A 30 3.41 -9.50 3.04
C PRO A 30 2.34 -10.57 2.78
N ASP A 31 2.66 -11.57 1.96
CA ASP A 31 1.81 -12.75 1.72
C ASP A 31 0.42 -12.47 1.14
N VAL A 32 0.24 -11.33 0.45
CA VAL A 32 -0.94 -11.05 -0.38
C VAL A 32 -0.85 -11.77 -1.73
N ASP A 33 -2.01 -12.05 -2.33
CA ASP A 33 -2.08 -12.61 -3.68
C ASP A 33 -1.31 -11.72 -4.67
N PRO A 34 -0.57 -12.29 -5.65
CA PRO A 34 0.19 -11.48 -6.62
C PRO A 34 -0.64 -10.51 -7.47
N SER A 35 -1.96 -10.72 -7.56
CA SER A 35 -2.92 -9.83 -8.21
C SER A 35 -3.45 -8.75 -7.28
N GLU A 36 -3.00 -8.69 -6.03
CA GLU A 36 -3.43 -7.73 -5.02
C GLU A 36 -2.25 -6.99 -4.40
N GLU A 37 -2.49 -5.73 -4.06
CA GLU A 37 -1.55 -4.86 -3.38
C GLU A 37 -2.28 -4.16 -2.25
N ILE A 38 -1.82 -4.35 -1.01
CA ILE A 38 -2.40 -3.70 0.16
C ILE A 38 -1.39 -2.70 0.70
N ILE A 39 -1.78 -1.43 0.65
CA ILE A 39 -1.01 -0.29 1.12
C ILE A 39 -1.57 0.13 2.48
N VAL A 40 -0.76 -0.04 3.51
CA VAL A 40 -1.08 0.34 4.88
C VAL A 40 -0.49 1.71 5.16
N LEU A 41 -1.35 2.64 5.58
CA LEU A 41 -0.98 4.02 5.90
C LEU A 41 -1.14 4.28 7.39
N ARG A 42 -0.31 5.18 7.94
CA ARG A 42 -0.48 5.63 9.32
C ARG A 42 -1.83 6.35 9.48
N ALA A 43 -2.38 6.32 10.69
CA ALA A 43 -3.64 6.97 11.02
C ALA A 43 -3.67 8.46 10.60
N ALA A 44 -2.60 9.21 10.90
CA ALA A 44 -2.51 10.62 10.57
C ALA A 44 -2.57 10.89 9.04
N ASP A 45 -1.94 10.03 8.23
CA ASP A 45 -1.99 10.14 6.78
C ASP A 45 -3.37 9.72 6.25
N PHE A 46 -3.93 8.64 6.78
CA PHE A 46 -5.23 8.11 6.37
C PHE A 46 -6.39 9.09 6.61
N GLU A 47 -6.36 9.85 7.72
CA GLU A 47 -7.41 10.81 8.09
C GLU A 47 -7.47 12.05 7.17
N VAL A 48 -6.36 12.38 6.49
CA VAL A 48 -6.27 13.60 5.67
C VAL A 48 -6.33 13.34 4.16
N ILE A 49 -6.36 12.07 3.75
CA ILE A 49 -6.45 11.66 2.35
C ILE A 49 -7.80 11.02 2.03
N ASP A 50 -8.06 10.88 0.73
CA ASP A 50 -9.11 10.01 0.22
C ASP A 50 -8.48 8.67 -0.22
N PRO A 51 -8.69 7.56 0.52
CA PRO A 51 -8.03 6.29 0.25
C PRO A 51 -8.41 5.71 -1.11
N ASP A 52 -9.65 5.95 -1.58
CA ASP A 52 -10.09 5.48 -2.89
C ASP A 52 -9.32 6.19 -3.99
N LYS A 53 -9.11 7.51 -3.87
CA LYS A 53 -8.29 8.27 -4.84
C LYS A 53 -6.85 7.79 -4.88
N VAL A 54 -6.26 7.42 -3.75
CA VAL A 54 -4.91 6.87 -3.71
C VAL A 54 -4.87 5.49 -4.38
N ALA A 55 -5.83 4.61 -4.07
CA ALA A 55 -5.92 3.29 -4.70
C ALA A 55 -6.07 3.39 -6.22
N LEU A 56 -6.98 4.26 -6.70
CA LEU A 56 -7.18 4.55 -8.12
C LEU A 56 -5.89 5.06 -8.79
N ALA A 57 -5.16 5.97 -8.15
CA ALA A 57 -3.91 6.49 -8.67
C ALA A 57 -2.84 5.40 -8.77
N ILE A 58 -2.75 4.50 -7.80
CA ILE A 58 -1.80 3.38 -7.82
C ILE A 58 -2.18 2.37 -8.91
N MET A 59 -3.47 2.10 -9.12
CA MET A 59 -3.94 1.24 -10.22
C MET A 59 -3.52 1.77 -11.60
N THR A 60 -3.27 3.08 -11.77
CA THR A 60 -2.77 3.62 -13.05
C THR A 60 -1.33 3.17 -13.37
N VAL A 61 -0.53 2.85 -12.35
CA VAL A 61 0.84 2.34 -12.49
C VAL A 61 0.93 0.83 -12.29
N LEU A 62 -0.09 0.21 -11.68
CA LEU A 62 -0.28 -1.24 -11.54
C LEU A 62 -1.62 -1.70 -12.16
N PRO A 63 -1.79 -1.64 -13.49
CA PRO A 63 -3.09 -1.79 -14.15
C PRO A 63 -3.76 -3.16 -14.03
N ASN A 64 -3.01 -4.19 -13.62
CA ASN A 64 -3.50 -5.56 -13.46
C ASN A 64 -3.52 -6.02 -11.99
N VAL A 65 -3.42 -5.07 -11.06
CA VAL A 65 -3.33 -5.33 -9.62
C VAL A 65 -4.49 -4.63 -8.93
N LYS A 66 -5.25 -5.36 -8.12
CA LYS A 66 -6.23 -4.75 -7.22
C LYS A 66 -5.49 -4.04 -6.10
N VAL A 67 -5.83 -2.80 -5.83
CA VAL A 67 -5.17 -2.00 -4.79
C VAL A 67 -6.16 -1.70 -3.68
N TRP A 68 -5.73 -1.96 -2.45
CA TRP A 68 -6.44 -1.59 -1.24
C TRP A 68 -5.58 -0.62 -0.44
N VAL A 69 -6.18 0.46 0.04
CA VAL A 69 -5.53 1.41 0.95
C VAL A 69 -6.24 1.31 2.28
N ILE A 70 -5.52 0.89 3.31
CA ILE A 70 -6.09 0.66 4.64
C ILE A 70 -5.31 1.43 5.70
N GLN A 71 -6.00 1.75 6.79
CA GLN A 71 -5.38 2.37 7.95
C GLN A 71 -4.59 1.32 8.74
N GLU A 72 -3.41 1.70 9.22
CA GLU A 72 -2.66 0.98 10.24
C GLU A 72 -3.50 0.93 11.53
N HIS A 73 -4.07 -0.23 11.81
CA HIS A 73 -4.59 -0.53 13.14
C HIS A 73 -3.44 -1.12 13.97
N VAL A 74 -3.03 -0.39 15.01
CA VAL A 74 -1.98 -0.78 15.98
C VAL A 74 -2.21 -2.18 16.58
N ALA A 75 -3.43 -2.72 16.50
CA ALA A 75 -3.80 -4.05 16.96
C ALA A 75 -3.15 -5.23 16.19
N TRP A 76 -2.44 -4.99 15.08
CA TRP A 76 -1.72 -6.03 14.33
C TRP A 76 -0.21 -6.08 14.62
N GLN A 77 0.25 -5.45 15.72
CA GLN A 77 1.52 -5.84 16.32
C GLN A 77 1.36 -7.22 16.98
N VAL A 78 1.56 -8.26 16.16
CA VAL A 78 2.09 -9.59 16.54
C VAL A 78 1.67 -10.04 17.95
N GLU A 79 0.58 -10.80 18.07
CA GLU A 79 0.59 -11.86 19.09
C GLU A 79 1.72 -12.82 18.68
N GLU A 80 2.89 -12.66 19.29
CA GLU A 80 3.87 -13.74 19.36
C GLU A 80 3.20 -14.87 20.17
N LEU A 81 2.65 -15.85 19.48
CA LEU A 81 2.37 -17.18 20.04
C LEU A 81 3.56 -18.10 19.80
#